data_AF-A0AAE1UQ81-F1
#
_entry.id   AF-A0AAE1UQ81-F1
#
_cell.length_a   1.000
_cell.length_b   1.000
_cell.length_c   1.000
_cell.angle_alpha   90.00
_cell.angle_beta   90.00
_cell.angle_gamma   90.00
#
_symmetry.space_group_name_H-M   'P 1'
#
loop_
_entity.id
_entity.type
_entity.pdbx_description
1 polymer ?
#
loop_
_entity_poly.entity_id
_entity_poly.type
_entity_poly.pdbx_seq_one_letter_code
_entity_poly.pdbx_strand_id
1 'polypeptide(L)'
;MTGTKSASGDIITDRSKQMERWAEHYQELYTRENTITNAAIGSIDPHPVMEELDVPPSVEELSKAIDSLTCGRAPGSDGIPPEVLKQSLPGCRAEHADRQSSNSDGSPRKQGLGQLQKRKTSTSKKSF
;
A
#
# COMPACT_ATOMS: atom_id res chain seq x y z
N MET A 1 -7.92 -18.12 2.20
CA MET A 1 -8.28 -17.37 0.96
C MET A 1 -9.75 -17.60 0.71
N THR A 2 -10.56 -16.55 0.65
CA THR A 2 -12.00 -16.64 0.35
C THR A 2 -12.20 -16.92 -1.15
N GLY A 3 -13.12 -17.83 -1.49
CA GLY A 3 -13.43 -18.17 -2.89
C GLY A 3 -14.25 -17.07 -3.59
N THR A 4 -14.16 -16.98 -4.92
CA THR A 4 -14.99 -16.07 -5.74
C THR A 4 -16.21 -16.80 -6.28
N LYS A 5 -17.30 -16.11 -6.61
CA LYS A 5 -18.50 -16.73 -7.17
C LYS A 5 -18.40 -16.88 -8.70
N SER A 6 -18.82 -18.02 -9.23
CA SER A 6 -19.05 -18.21 -10.66
C SER A 6 -20.27 -17.41 -11.13
N ALA A 7 -20.50 -17.36 -12.44
CA ALA A 7 -21.73 -16.79 -13.00
C ALA A 7 -22.99 -17.50 -12.51
N SER A 8 -22.91 -18.82 -12.24
CA SER A 8 -23.98 -19.64 -11.69
C SER A 8 -24.14 -19.53 -10.17
N GLY A 9 -23.25 -18.80 -9.48
CA GLY A 9 -23.30 -18.59 -8.03
C GLY A 9 -22.49 -19.58 -7.19
N ASP A 10 -21.84 -20.56 -7.82
CA ASP A 10 -20.97 -21.57 -7.20
C ASP A 10 -19.65 -20.95 -6.72
N ILE A 11 -19.05 -21.51 -5.68
CA ILE A 11 -17.78 -20.99 -5.13
C ILE A 11 -16.59 -21.61 -5.88
N ILE A 12 -15.82 -20.76 -6.54
CA ILE A 12 -14.55 -21.09 -7.18
C ILE A 12 -13.43 -20.92 -6.17
N THR A 13 -12.72 -22.01 -5.86
CA THR A 13 -11.57 -22.04 -4.94
C THR A 13 -10.22 -22.06 -5.66
N ASP A 14 -10.19 -22.50 -6.92
CA ASP A 14 -8.98 -22.52 -7.74
C ASP A 14 -8.56 -21.12 -8.20
N ARG A 15 -7.28 -20.77 -8.00
CA ARG A 15 -6.77 -19.42 -8.28
C ARG A 15 -6.81 -19.08 -9.76
N SER A 16 -6.47 -20.01 -10.64
CA SER A 16 -6.46 -19.76 -12.09
C SER A 16 -7.88 -19.50 -12.60
N LYS A 17 -8.85 -20.31 -12.14
CA LYS A 17 -10.27 -20.13 -12.45
C LYS A 17 -10.86 -18.85 -11.87
N GLN A 18 -10.39 -18.41 -10.69
CA GLN A 18 -10.77 -17.11 -10.15
C GLN A 18 -10.31 -15.97 -11.04
N MET A 19 -9.07 -16.01 -11.54
CA MET A 19 -8.53 -14.99 -12.44
C MET A 19 -9.28 -14.95 -13.77
N GLU A 20 -9.58 -16.12 -14.34
CA GLU A 20 -10.40 -16.24 -15.56
C GLU A 20 -11.79 -15.64 -15.34
N ARG A 21 -12.47 -16.01 -14.24
CA ARG A 21 -13.79 -15.46 -13.92
C ARG A 21 -13.78 -13.94 -13.73
N TRP A 22 -12.70 -13.40 -13.16
CA TRP A 22 -12.55 -11.95 -13.03
C TRP A 22 -12.35 -11.29 -14.39
N ALA A 23 -11.50 -11.85 -15.26
CA ALA A 23 -11.28 -11.34 -16.60
C ALA A 23 -12.59 -11.30 -17.40
N GLU A 24 -13.36 -12.39 -17.39
CA GLU A 24 -14.70 -12.46 -18.01
C GLU A 24 -15.64 -11.40 -17.46
N HIS A 25 -15.75 -11.29 -16.13
CA HIS A 25 -16.69 -10.37 -15.50
C HIS A 25 -16.38 -8.90 -15.83
N TYR A 26 -15.11 -8.50 -15.76
CA TYR A 26 -14.72 -7.14 -16.09
C TYR A 26 -14.84 -6.87 -17.59
N GLN A 27 -14.53 -7.85 -18.45
CA GLN A 27 -14.74 -7.71 -19.87
C GLN A 27 -16.22 -7.46 -20.19
N GLU A 28 -17.14 -8.26 -19.63
CA GLU A 28 -18.58 -8.06 -19.79
C GLU A 28 -19.03 -6.69 -19.25
N LEU A 29 -18.57 -6.33 -18.05
CA LEU A 29 -18.90 -5.07 -17.39
C LEU A 29 -18.51 -3.85 -18.25
N TYR A 30 -17.33 -3.86 -18.85
CA TYR A 30 -16.83 -2.74 -19.65
C TYR A 30 -17.24 -2.80 -21.13
N THR A 31 -17.64 -3.95 -21.64
CA THR A 31 -18.18 -4.08 -23.01
C THR A 31 -19.64 -3.60 -23.06
N ARG A 32 -20.36 -3.63 -21.94
CA ARG A 32 -21.73 -3.13 -21.85
C ARG A 32 -21.75 -1.62 -22.06
N GLU A 33 -22.31 -1.19 -23.19
CA GLU A 33 -22.55 0.24 -23.46
C GLU A 33 -23.50 0.82 -22.40
N ASN A 34 -23.05 1.87 -21.71
CA ASN A 34 -23.87 2.63 -20.78
C ASN A 34 -24.34 3.92 -21.47
N THR A 35 -25.57 3.93 -21.96
CA THR A 35 -26.15 5.14 -22.57
C THR A 35 -26.64 6.08 -21.48
N ILE A 36 -25.83 7.10 -21.15
CA ILE A 36 -26.25 8.17 -20.26
C ILE A 36 -27.08 9.18 -21.06
N THR A 37 -28.31 9.45 -20.65
CA THR A 37 -29.17 10.43 -21.32
C THR A 37 -28.88 11.85 -20.84
N ASN A 38 -29.07 12.86 -21.70
CA ASN A 38 -28.93 14.26 -21.28
C ASN A 38 -29.91 14.64 -20.16
N ALA A 39 -31.08 13.98 -20.09
CA ALA A 39 -32.01 14.14 -18.98
C ALA A 39 -31.44 13.63 -17.66
N ALA A 40 -30.71 12.50 -17.67
CA ALA A 40 -30.02 12.01 -16.48
C ALA A 40 -28.89 12.95 -16.05
N ILE A 41 -28.12 13.51 -16.99
CA ILE A 41 -27.09 14.51 -16.69
C ILE A 41 -27.73 15.79 -16.12
N GLY A 42 -28.83 16.26 -16.73
CA GLY A 42 -29.57 17.44 -16.27
C GLY A 42 -30.33 17.26 -14.96
N SER A 43 -30.50 16.02 -14.49
CA SER A 43 -31.06 15.72 -13.16
C SER A 43 -30.05 15.78 -12.03
N ILE A 44 -28.76 15.88 -12.34
CA ILE A 44 -27.70 16.04 -11.34
C ILE A 44 -27.66 17.52 -10.97
N ASP A 45 -27.94 17.81 -9.70
CA ASP A 45 -27.82 19.16 -9.17
C ASP A 45 -26.34 19.62 -9.26
N PRO A 46 -26.06 20.81 -9.82
CA PRO A 46 -24.71 21.36 -9.84
C PRO A 46 -24.20 21.58 -8.42
N HIS A 47 -22.96 21.19 -8.16
CA HIS A 47 -22.29 21.61 -6.94
C HIS A 47 -22.09 23.12 -6.99
N PRO A 48 -22.28 23.85 -5.87
CA PRO A 48 -21.89 25.26 -5.81
C PRO A 48 -20.42 25.43 -6.21
N VAL A 49 -20.14 26.50 -6.96
CA VAL A 49 -18.78 26.89 -7.30
C VAL A 49 -18.08 27.32 -6.01
N MET A 50 -16.93 26.70 -5.72
CA MET A 50 -16.11 26.98 -4.55
C MET A 50 -15.03 28.01 -4.90
N GLU A 51 -15.42 29.28 -5.07
CA GLU A 51 -14.51 30.39 -5.42
C GLU A 51 -13.38 30.55 -4.39
N GLU A 52 -13.57 30.10 -3.15
CA GLU A 52 -12.54 30.11 -2.11
C GLU A 52 -11.31 29.27 -2.47
N LEU A 53 -11.44 28.25 -3.33
CA LEU A 53 -10.32 27.41 -3.77
C LEU A 53 -9.42 28.11 -4.79
N ASP A 54 -9.94 29.15 -5.46
CA ASP A 54 -9.15 29.98 -6.38
C ASP A 54 -8.29 31.00 -5.61
N VAL A 55 -8.56 31.20 -4.32
CA VAL A 55 -7.79 32.11 -3.47
C VAL A 55 -6.50 31.41 -3.05
N PRO A 56 -5.31 32.01 -3.29
CA PRO A 56 -4.06 31.43 -2.82
C PRO A 56 -4.04 31.39 -1.28
N PRO A 57 -3.45 30.33 -0.67
CA PRO A 57 -3.41 30.21 0.78
C PRO A 57 -2.61 31.34 1.42
N SER A 58 -3.03 31.75 2.62
CA SER A 58 -2.26 32.69 3.43
C SER A 58 -0.96 32.05 3.95
N VAL A 59 -0.01 32.89 4.36
CA VAL A 59 1.27 32.44 4.93
C VAL A 59 1.03 31.69 6.24
N GLU A 60 0.05 32.12 7.04
CA GLU A 60 -0.32 31.50 8.30
C GLU A 60 -0.96 30.12 8.11
N GLU A 61 -1.83 29.96 7.12
CA GLU A 61 -2.42 28.66 6.77
C GLU A 61 -1.35 27.70 6.25
N LEU A 62 -0.46 28.18 5.39
CA LEU A 62 0.66 27.40 4.88
C LEU A 62 1.58 26.94 6.02
N SER A 63 1.92 27.84 6.96
CA SER A 63 2.73 27.51 8.13
C SER A 63 2.06 26.43 8.99
N LYS A 64 0.76 26.59 9.30
CA LYS A 64 0.00 25.59 10.08
C LYS A 64 -0.06 24.24 9.37
N ALA A 65 -0.22 24.23 8.06
CA ALA A 65 -0.23 23.00 7.28
C ALA A 65 1.13 22.29 7.36
N ILE A 66 2.24 23.02 7.22
CA ILE A 66 3.59 22.47 7.36
C ILE A 66 3.87 21.97 8.77
N ASP A 67 3.44 22.70 9.80
CA ASP A 67 3.55 22.28 11.20
C ASP A 67 2.80 20.96 11.46
N SER A 68 1.64 20.79 10.83
CA SER A 68 0.79 19.60 10.97
C SER A 68 1.35 18.33 10.32
N LEU A 69 2.38 18.44 9.46
CA LEU A 69 2.99 17.28 8.82
C LEU A 69 3.54 16.29 9.86
N THR A 70 3.39 14.99 9.61
CA THR A 70 3.98 13.97 10.51
C THR A 70 5.41 13.65 10.10
N CYS A 71 6.34 13.66 11.05
CA CYS A 71 7.71 13.22 10.82
C CYS A 71 7.79 11.68 10.73
N GLY A 72 8.82 11.16 10.07
CA GLY A 72 9.08 9.75 9.85
C GLY A 72 8.22 9.11 8.76
N ARG A 73 7.48 9.91 7.98
CA ARG A 73 6.78 9.40 6.78
C ARG A 73 7.79 9.18 5.65
N ALA A 74 7.56 8.15 4.87
CA ALA A 74 8.34 7.90 3.66
C ALA A 74 8.14 9.08 2.68
N PRO A 75 9.19 9.52 1.97
CA PRO A 75 9.07 10.49 0.89
C PRO A 75 8.10 10.06 -0.20
N GLY A 76 7.53 11.04 -0.91
CA GLY A 76 6.79 10.78 -2.14
C GLY A 76 7.70 10.40 -3.30
N SER A 77 7.16 10.41 -4.52
CA SER A 77 7.94 10.22 -5.75
C SER A 77 8.99 11.31 -5.98
N ASP A 78 8.83 12.46 -5.32
CA ASP A 78 9.77 13.57 -5.29
C ASP A 78 11.02 13.29 -4.44
N GLY A 79 11.01 12.26 -3.60
CA GLY A 79 12.11 11.92 -2.71
C GLY A 79 12.32 12.91 -1.56
N ILE A 80 11.38 13.83 -1.33
CA ILE A 80 11.48 14.86 -0.29
C ILE A 80 10.76 14.38 0.97
N PRO A 81 11.47 14.18 2.09
CA PRO A 81 10.84 13.82 3.36
C PRO A 81 10.21 15.05 4.04
N PRO A 82 9.14 14.88 4.84
CA PRO A 82 8.40 15.99 5.44
C PRO A 82 9.22 16.86 6.40
N GLU A 83 10.29 16.33 6.98
CA GLU A 83 11.20 17.06 7.88
C GLU A 83 11.90 18.22 7.17
N VAL A 84 12.22 18.05 5.88
CA VAL A 84 12.88 19.08 5.08
C VAL A 84 11.95 20.29 4.92
N LEU A 85 10.66 20.05 4.72
CA LEU A 85 9.65 21.10 4.61
C LEU A 85 9.52 21.87 5.93
N LYS A 86 9.51 21.18 7.08
CA LYS A 86 9.46 21.82 8.40
C LYS A 86 10.69 22.68 8.68
N GLN A 87 11.89 22.22 8.30
CA GLN A 87 13.13 22.97 8.53
C GLN A 87 13.25 24.21 7.64
N SER A 88 12.56 24.24 6.50
CA SER A 88 12.62 25.35 5.55
C SER A 88 11.90 26.62 6.02
N LEU A 89 11.04 26.51 7.05
CA LEU A 89 10.36 27.64 7.66
C LEU A 89 11.01 28.05 8.99
N PRO A 90 11.27 29.35 9.23
CA PRO A 90 11.79 29.84 10.49
C PRO A 90 10.69 29.79 11.59
N GLY A 91 10.56 28.63 12.24
CA GLY A 91 9.59 28.42 13.32
C GLY A 91 9.58 26.99 13.88
N CYS A 92 9.89 25.99 13.05
CA CYS A 92 9.85 24.58 13.46
C CYS A 92 11.22 24.10 13.98
N ARG A 93 11.59 24.45 15.21
CA ARG A 93 12.73 23.80 15.87
C ARG A 93 12.33 22.35 16.18
N ALA A 94 12.85 21.40 15.41
CA ALA A 94 12.76 19.99 15.74
C ALA A 94 13.52 19.75 17.04
N GLU A 95 12.81 19.43 18.12
CA GLU A 95 13.45 18.75 19.25
C GLU A 95 13.85 17.37 18.74
N HIS A 96 15.14 17.16 18.58
CA HIS A 96 15.72 15.84 18.36
C HIS A 96 15.38 14.98 19.59
N ALA A 97 14.28 14.23 19.50
CA ALA A 97 14.07 13.12 20.41
C ALA A 97 15.17 12.10 20.14
N ASP A 98 16.18 12.11 21.01
CA ASP A 98 17.15 11.04 21.19
C ASP A 98 16.44 9.68 21.15
N ARG A 99 16.56 8.98 20.02
CA ARG A 99 16.41 7.52 20.02
C ARG A 99 17.71 6.92 20.53
N GLN A 100 18.00 7.14 21.81
CA GLN A 100 18.72 6.13 22.59
C GLN A 100 17.77 4.96 22.82
N SER A 101 17.59 4.13 21.78
CA SER A 101 17.10 2.77 21.99
C SER A 101 18.32 1.92 22.30
N SER A 102 18.60 1.81 23.60
CA SER A 102 19.25 0.66 24.19
C SER A 102 18.62 -0.63 23.65
N ASN A 103 19.24 -1.20 22.62
CA ASN A 103 19.06 -2.60 22.28
C ASN A 103 20.34 -3.32 22.69
N SER A 104 20.42 -3.61 23.99
CA SER A 104 21.19 -4.74 24.48
C SER A 104 20.43 -6.00 24.08
N ASP A 105 20.79 -6.59 22.94
CA ASP A 105 20.74 -8.05 22.82
C ASP A 105 21.82 -8.51 21.85
N GLY A 106 22.95 -8.88 22.42
CA GLY A 106 24.07 -9.46 21.72
C GLY A 106 23.72 -10.88 21.30
N SER A 107 23.21 -11.04 20.09
CA SER A 107 23.14 -12.34 19.43
C SER A 107 24.13 -12.39 18.26
N PRO A 108 25.28 -13.08 18.40
CA PRO A 108 26.30 -13.08 17.37
C PRO A 108 25.92 -14.00 16.20
N ARG A 109 25.84 -13.42 15.00
CA ARG A 109 25.86 -14.15 13.73
C ARG A 109 27.15 -14.96 13.64
N LYS A 110 27.06 -16.28 13.62
CA LYS A 110 28.16 -17.14 13.13
C LYS A 110 27.99 -17.42 11.65
N GLN A 111 28.98 -17.02 10.87
CA GLN A 111 29.18 -17.50 9.50
C GLN A 111 30.09 -18.73 9.54
N GLY A 112 29.74 -19.73 8.73
CA GLY A 112 30.72 -20.42 7.88
C GLY A 112 31.37 -21.73 8.36
N LEU A 113 31.36 -22.68 7.42
CA LEU A 113 32.34 -23.74 7.12
C LEU A 113 32.08 -25.14 7.70
N GLY A 114 32.07 -26.10 6.76
CA GLY A 114 31.67 -27.49 6.96
C GLY A 114 32.72 -28.39 7.60
N GLN A 115 32.35 -29.64 7.84
CA GLN A 115 32.92 -30.83 7.21
C GLN A 115 32.23 -32.10 7.76
N LEU A 116 31.78 -32.94 6.83
CA LEU A 116 31.98 -34.39 6.74
C LEU A 116 32.29 -35.19 8.03
N GLN A 117 31.38 -36.10 8.44
CA GLN A 117 31.74 -37.52 8.60
C GLN A 117 30.55 -38.49 8.81
N LYS A 118 30.43 -39.38 7.82
CA LYS A 118 30.05 -40.81 7.80
C LYS A 118 29.36 -41.42 9.05
N ARG A 119 28.29 -42.18 8.80
CA ARG A 119 27.94 -43.50 9.39
C ARG A 119 26.84 -44.16 8.54
N LYS A 120 27.17 -45.13 7.70
CA LYS A 120 27.06 -46.59 7.88
C LYS A 120 25.61 -47.15 7.93
N THR A 121 25.21 -47.75 6.80
CA THR A 121 24.53 -49.05 6.60
C THR A 121 23.35 -49.45 7.51
N SER A 122 22.18 -49.73 6.92
CA SER A 122 21.71 -51.11 6.63
C SER A 122 20.26 -51.14 6.13
N THR A 123 20.09 -51.54 4.87
CA THR A 123 19.15 -52.53 4.31
C THR A 123 17.83 -52.85 5.02
N SER A 124 16.70 -52.67 4.31
CA SER A 124 15.71 -53.70 3.89
C SER A 124 14.57 -52.98 3.12
N LYS A 125 14.38 -53.06 1.79
CA LYS A 125 13.79 -54.16 0.95
C LYS A 125 12.64 -54.89 1.66
N LYS A 126 11.50 -55.22 1.06
CA LYS A 126 10.88 -54.99 -0.27
C LYS A 126 9.44 -55.51 -0.13
N SER A 127 8.52 -54.95 -0.90
CA SER A 127 7.15 -55.43 -1.09
C SER A 127 7.04 -56.94 -1.37
N PHE A 128 5.90 -57.49 -0.98
CA PHE A 128 5.18 -58.51 -1.74
C PHE A 128 3.81 -57.93 -2.13
#